data_AF-A0A530QG49-F1
#
_entry.id   AF-A0A530QG49-F1
#
_cell.length_a   1.000
_cell.length_b   1.000
_cell.length_c   1.000
_cell.angle_alpha   90.00
_cell.angle_beta   90.00
_cell.angle_gamma   90.00
#
_symmetry.space_group_name_H-M   'P 1'
#
loop_
_entity.id
_entity.type
_entity.pdbx_description
1 polymer ?
#
loop_
_entity_poly.entity_id
_entity_poly.type
_entity_poly.pdbx_seq_one_letter_code
_entity_poly.pdbx_strand_id
1 'polypeptide(L)'
;ARTGCGLLLDVNNVQVSAHNLQYDAKAFIDALPAAAIEEIHLAGHATNHVGTDTVLIDDHGSRVPPVVWALYQHAVDRFGPRPTLIEWDTDVPVLDVLLGEAMWADMLT
;
A
#
# COMPACT_ATOMS: atom_id res chain seq x y z
N ALA A 1 -8.75 12.20 15.24
CA ALA A 1 -9.12 12.62 16.61
C ALA A 1 -10.45 13.38 16.68
N ARG A 2 -10.63 14.48 15.93
CA ARG A 2 -11.85 15.34 16.03
C ARG A 2 -13.18 14.64 15.76
N THR A 3 -13.21 13.61 14.91
CA THR A 3 -14.42 12.85 14.55
C THR A 3 -14.54 11.52 15.28
N GLY A 4 -13.46 11.02 15.88
CA GLY A 4 -13.39 9.67 16.45
C GLY A 4 -13.34 8.52 15.42
N CYS A 5 -13.41 8.79 14.11
CA CYS A 5 -13.34 7.73 13.09
C CYS A 5 -11.94 7.10 13.03
N GLY A 6 -11.90 5.81 12.73
CA GLY A 6 -10.70 5.12 12.27
C GLY A 6 -10.31 5.53 10.85
N LEU A 7 -9.12 5.10 10.45
CA LEU A 7 -8.49 5.34 9.17
C LEU A 7 -8.06 3.99 8.59
N LEU A 8 -8.31 3.84 7.30
CA LEU A 8 -7.74 2.81 6.46
C LEU A 8 -6.48 3.40 5.81
N LEU A 9 -5.36 2.70 5.92
CA LEU A 9 -4.10 3.08 5.30
C LEU A 9 -3.87 2.25 4.04
N ASP A 10 -4.05 2.86 2.89
CA ASP A 10 -3.62 2.27 1.62
C ASP A 10 -2.15 2.62 1.37
N VAL A 11 -1.28 1.61 1.43
CA VAL A 11 0.17 1.76 1.25
C VAL A 11 0.52 1.98 -0.22
N ASN A 12 -0.25 1.42 -1.15
CA ASN A 12 -0.05 1.63 -2.58
C ASN A 12 -0.30 3.09 -2.94
N ASN A 13 -1.41 3.65 -2.46
CA ASN A 13 -1.75 5.06 -2.62
C ASN A 13 -0.67 5.99 -2.05
N VAL A 14 -0.10 5.65 -0.89
CA VAL A 14 1.03 6.39 -0.32
C VAL A 14 2.24 6.35 -1.27
N GLN A 15 2.60 5.18 -1.81
CA GLN A 15 3.72 5.03 -2.74
C GLN A 15 3.49 5.79 -4.06
N VAL A 16 2.32 5.63 -4.67
CA VAL A 16 1.94 6.31 -5.93
C VAL A 16 1.99 7.82 -5.74
N SER A 17 1.39 8.33 -4.65
CA SER A 17 1.37 9.75 -4.35
C SER A 17 2.76 10.28 -4.00
N ALA A 18 3.55 9.55 -3.21
CA ALA A 18 4.93 9.92 -2.85
C ALA A 18 5.83 10.03 -4.08
N HIS A 19 5.74 9.06 -4.98
CA HIS A 19 6.45 9.09 -6.24
C HIS A 19 6.00 10.27 -7.10
N ASN A 20 4.71 10.45 -7.33
CA ASN A 20 4.22 11.46 -8.26
C ASN A 20 4.39 12.89 -7.72
N LEU A 21 4.29 13.10 -6.41
CA LEU A 21 4.39 14.41 -5.75
C LEU A 21 5.76 14.67 -5.09
N GLN A 22 6.69 13.72 -5.21
CA GLN A 22 8.08 13.85 -4.77
C GLN A 22 8.21 14.13 -3.26
N TYR A 23 7.51 13.35 -2.43
CA TYR A 23 7.67 13.36 -0.97
C TYR A 23 8.12 12.00 -0.43
N ASP A 24 8.57 11.96 0.83
CA ASP A 24 9.01 10.72 1.48
C ASP A 24 7.82 9.91 2.03
N ALA A 25 7.60 8.73 1.47
CA ALA A 25 6.51 7.83 1.84
C ALA A 25 6.58 7.35 3.31
N LYS A 26 7.78 7.08 3.83
CA LYS A 26 7.95 6.60 5.21
C LYS A 26 7.65 7.72 6.20
N ALA A 27 8.12 8.93 5.95
CA ALA A 27 7.83 10.10 6.74
C ALA A 27 6.33 10.43 6.76
N PHE A 28 5.64 10.22 5.63
CA PHE A 28 4.18 10.32 5.58
C PHE A 28 3.51 9.31 6.51
N ILE A 29 3.89 8.03 6.44
CA ILE A 29 3.39 6.97 7.34
C ILE A 29 3.72 7.29 8.81
N ASP A 30 4.94 7.78 9.08
CA ASP A 30 5.39 8.15 10.42
C ASP A 30 4.61 9.31 11.04
N ALA A 31 4.00 10.16 10.21
CA ALA A 31 3.15 11.26 10.68
C ALA A 31 1.73 10.81 11.03
N LEU A 32 1.30 9.61 10.63
CA LEU A 32 -0.07 9.14 10.85
C LEU A 32 -0.34 8.80 12.34
N PRO A 33 -1.56 9.07 12.83
CA PRO A 33 -1.96 8.75 14.19
C PRO A 33 -2.16 7.24 14.33
N ALA A 34 -1.17 6.54 14.89
CA ALA A 34 -1.14 5.07 15.01
C ALA A 34 -2.44 4.47 15.57
N ALA A 35 -2.99 5.06 16.63
CA ALA A 35 -4.21 4.56 17.28
C ALA A 35 -5.50 4.73 16.46
N ALA A 36 -5.43 5.41 15.31
CA ALA A 36 -6.57 5.52 14.40
C ALA A 36 -6.40 4.62 13.17
N ILE A 37 -5.25 3.98 12.94
CA ILE A 37 -5.09 3.05 11.81
C ILE A 37 -5.73 1.72 12.19
N GLU A 38 -6.85 1.39 11.54
CA GLU A 38 -7.63 0.19 11.84
C GLU A 38 -7.49 -0.90 10.78
N GLU A 39 -7.12 -0.53 9.55
CA GLU A 39 -7.00 -1.43 8.41
C GLU A 39 -5.88 -0.95 7.46
N ILE A 40 -5.23 -1.90 6.78
CA ILE A 40 -4.16 -1.62 5.83
C ILE A 40 -4.48 -2.26 4.48
N HIS A 41 -4.34 -1.50 3.40
CA HIS A 41 -4.52 -1.99 2.03
C HIS A 41 -3.20 -2.02 1.27
N LEU A 42 -3.05 -3.03 0.43
CA LEU A 42 -1.92 -3.26 -0.46
C LEU A 42 -2.42 -3.51 -1.87
N ALA A 43 -1.72 -3.00 -2.86
CA ALA A 43 -2.03 -3.25 -4.27
C ALA A 43 -0.78 -3.08 -5.14
N GLY A 44 -0.88 -3.49 -6.40
CA GLY A 44 0.03 -3.04 -7.45
C GLY A 44 -0.41 -1.74 -8.11
N HIS A 45 0.45 -1.21 -8.97
CA HIS A 45 0.19 0.00 -9.76
C HIS A 45 0.87 -0.09 -11.13
N ALA A 46 0.28 0.54 -12.13
CA ALA A 46 0.89 0.70 -13.44
C ALA A 46 1.98 1.78 -13.43
N THR A 47 2.99 1.56 -14.26
CA THR A 47 3.99 2.57 -14.61
C THR A 47 3.66 3.15 -15.97
N ASN A 48 3.54 4.47 -16.06
CA ASN A 48 3.31 5.18 -17.30
C ASN A 48 4.43 6.21 -17.56
N HIS A 49 4.72 6.48 -18.83
CA HIS A 49 5.74 7.45 -19.23
C HIS A 49 5.10 8.65 -19.93
N VAL A 50 5.31 9.84 -19.37
CA VAL A 50 4.79 11.11 -19.91
C VAL A 50 5.97 11.99 -20.25
N GLY A 51 6.35 12.03 -21.53
CA GLY A 51 7.58 12.69 -21.97
C GLY A 51 8.81 11.96 -21.41
N THR A 52 9.61 12.65 -20.60
CA THR A 52 10.77 12.07 -19.90
C THR A 52 10.44 11.55 -18.50
N ASP A 53 9.24 11.87 -18.00
CA ASP A 53 8.87 11.56 -16.62
C ASP A 53 8.17 10.21 -16.54
N THR A 54 8.34 9.57 -15.39
CA THR A 54 7.58 8.37 -15.04
C THR A 54 6.48 8.79 -14.07
N VAL A 55 5.26 8.27 -14.27
CA VAL A 55 4.10 8.51 -13.43
C VAL A 55 3.52 7.16 -13.05
N LEU A 56 3.23 6.96 -11.77
CA LEU A 56 2.55 5.75 -11.30
C LEU A 56 1.05 5.97 -11.33
N ILE A 57 0.30 4.96 -11.76
CA ILE A 57 -1.16 4.97 -11.84
C ILE A 57 -1.70 3.89 -10.91
N ASP A 58 -2.57 4.29 -10.01
CA ASP A 58 -3.23 3.44 -9.04
C ASP A 58 -4.35 2.61 -9.69
N ASP A 59 -3.97 1.58 -10.46
CA ASP A 59 -4.89 0.76 -11.26
C ASP A 59 -5.23 -0.60 -10.63
N HIS A 60 -4.52 -0.97 -9.55
CA HIS A 60 -4.65 -2.23 -8.84
C HIS A 60 -4.64 -3.45 -9.79
N GLY A 61 -3.86 -3.35 -10.88
CA GLY A 61 -3.85 -4.32 -11.98
C GLY A 61 -2.66 -5.26 -11.97
N SER A 62 -1.84 -5.22 -10.92
CA SER A 62 -0.59 -5.97 -10.86
C SER A 62 -0.24 -6.42 -9.44
N ARG A 63 0.75 -7.30 -9.34
CA ARG A 63 1.27 -7.77 -8.06
C ARG A 63 1.80 -6.60 -7.24
N VAL A 64 1.67 -6.70 -5.93
CA VAL A 64 2.22 -5.73 -4.98
C VAL A 64 3.75 -5.66 -5.18
N PRO A 65 4.31 -4.51 -5.57
CA PRO A 65 5.72 -4.40 -5.89
C PRO A 65 6.58 -4.36 -4.61
N PRO A 66 7.89 -4.70 -4.69
CA PRO A 66 8.77 -4.74 -3.52
C PRO A 66 8.81 -3.45 -2.69
N VAL A 67 8.66 -2.29 -3.34
CA VAL A 67 8.63 -0.99 -2.64
C VAL A 67 7.39 -0.84 -1.75
N VAL A 68 6.23 -1.33 -2.18
CA VAL A 68 5.00 -1.32 -1.38
C VAL A 68 5.11 -2.33 -0.24
N TRP A 69 5.66 -3.52 -0.47
CA TRP A 69 5.95 -4.49 0.61
C TRP A 69 6.91 -3.92 1.68
N ALA A 70 7.93 -3.16 1.27
CA ALA A 70 8.86 -2.52 2.21
C ALA A 70 8.18 -1.42 3.05
N LEU A 71 7.23 -0.68 2.46
CA LEU A 71 6.42 0.30 3.19
C LEU A 71 5.39 -0.38 4.09
N TYR A 72 4.84 -1.52 3.66
CA TYR A 72 3.95 -2.35 4.49
C TYR A 72 4.65 -2.85 5.75
N GLN A 73 5.84 -3.44 5.61
CA GLN A 73 6.63 -3.85 6.79
C GLN A 73 6.89 -2.67 7.72
N HIS A 74 7.25 -1.51 7.18
CA HIS A 74 7.45 -0.28 7.97
C HIS A 74 6.16 0.14 8.70
N ALA A 75 5.01 0.04 8.06
CA ALA A 75 3.71 0.34 8.69
C ALA A 75 3.37 -0.67 9.79
N VAL A 76 3.61 -1.97 9.59
CA VAL A 76 3.41 -3.03 10.59
C VAL A 76 4.35 -2.82 11.79
N ASP A 77 5.62 -2.55 11.56
CA ASP A 77 6.61 -2.27 12.63
C ASP A 77 6.18 -1.07 13.49
N ARG A 78 5.52 -0.08 12.87
CA ARG A 78 5.07 1.15 13.53
C ARG A 78 3.73 1.00 14.25
N PHE A 79 2.75 0.37 13.61
CA PHE A 79 1.36 0.35 14.08
C PHE A 79 0.95 -0.98 14.74
N GLY A 80 1.80 -1.99 14.65
CA GLY A 80 1.46 -3.38 14.90
C GLY A 80 0.64 -3.99 13.76
N PRO A 81 0.35 -5.30 13.84
CA PRO A 81 -0.47 -5.98 12.85
C PRO A 81 -1.88 -5.39 12.82
N ARG A 82 -2.41 -5.20 11.61
CA ARG A 82 -3.79 -4.77 11.33
C ARG A 82 -4.41 -5.69 10.30
N PRO A 83 -5.75 -5.84 10.29
CA PRO A 83 -6.46 -6.41 9.14
C PRO A 83 -5.87 -5.83 7.85
N THR A 84 -5.42 -6.72 6.97
CA THR A 84 -4.74 -6.35 5.73
C THR A 84 -5.49 -6.95 4.55
N LEU A 85 -5.83 -6.10 3.58
CA LEU A 85 -6.45 -6.51 2.32
C LEU A 85 -5.47 -6.28 1.16
N ILE A 86 -5.43 -7.23 0.23
CA ILE A 86 -4.71 -7.08 -1.03
C ILE A 86 -5.71 -6.86 -2.13
N GLU A 87 -5.67 -5.68 -2.75
CA GLU A 87 -6.62 -5.22 -3.74
C GLU A 87 -6.19 -5.57 -5.16
N TRP A 88 -7.18 -5.97 -5.95
CA TRP A 88 -7.06 -6.30 -7.37
C TRP A 88 -8.35 -5.87 -8.08
N ASP A 89 -8.31 -4.74 -8.79
CA ASP A 89 -9.47 -4.18 -9.48
C ASP A 89 -9.51 -4.54 -10.96
N THR A 90 -8.32 -4.70 -11.56
CA THR A 90 -8.14 -5.01 -12.98
C THR A 90 -7.18 -6.19 -13.15
N ASP A 91 -7.19 -6.84 -14.33
CA ASP A 91 -6.28 -7.94 -14.68
C ASP A 91 -6.11 -9.03 -13.60
N VAL A 92 -7.22 -9.36 -12.91
CA VAL A 92 -7.24 -10.28 -11.76
C VAL A 92 -6.56 -11.61 -12.11
N PRO A 93 -5.49 -12.00 -11.37
CA PRO A 93 -4.69 -13.17 -11.69
C PRO A 93 -5.38 -14.46 -11.23
N VAL A 94 -4.72 -15.59 -11.51
CA VAL A 94 -5.14 -16.89 -10.96
C VAL A 94 -5.09 -16.89 -9.43
N LEU A 95 -5.97 -17.67 -8.80
CA LEU A 95 -6.13 -17.75 -7.35
C LEU A 95 -4.81 -17.97 -6.58
N ASP A 96 -3.90 -18.80 -7.11
CA ASP A 96 -2.62 -19.09 -6.46
C ASP A 96 -1.75 -17.84 -6.26
N VAL A 97 -1.90 -16.83 -7.14
CA VAL A 97 -1.20 -15.55 -6.98
C VAL A 97 -1.80 -14.77 -5.81
N LEU A 98 -3.13 -14.68 -5.76
CA LEU A 98 -3.86 -13.99 -4.68
C LEU A 98 -3.53 -14.60 -3.31
N LEU A 99 -3.58 -15.93 -3.22
CA LEU A 99 -3.22 -16.66 -2.00
C LEU A 99 -1.74 -16.48 -1.65
N GLY A 100 -0.84 -16.46 -2.64
CA GLY A 100 0.58 -16.24 -2.42
C GLY A 100 0.89 -14.88 -1.81
N GLU A 101 0.23 -13.81 -2.28
CA GLU A 101 0.39 -12.47 -1.71
C GLU A 101 -0.24 -12.37 -0.31
N ALA A 102 -1.41 -12.98 -0.09
CA ALA A 102 -2.04 -13.02 1.23
C ALA A 102 -1.14 -13.74 2.26
N MET A 103 -0.58 -14.89 1.89
CA MET A 103 0.39 -15.62 2.72
C MET A 103 1.66 -14.81 2.96
N TRP A 104 2.10 -14.02 1.97
CA TRP A 104 3.26 -13.15 2.14
C TRP A 104 2.99 -12.04 3.15
N ALA A 105 1.81 -11.41 3.12
CA ALA A 105 1.40 -10.44 4.13
C ALA A 105 1.38 -11.06 5.54
N ASP A 106 0.78 -12.25 5.70
CA ASP A 106 0.72 -12.98 6.97
C ASP A 106 2.10 -13.29 7.57
N MET A 107 3.15 -13.44 6.74
CA MET A 107 4.52 -13.69 7.23
C MET A 107 5.22 -12.43 7.75
N LEU A 108 4.72 -11.24 7.41
CA LEU A 108 5.32 -9.94 7.78
C LEU A 108 4.64 -9.32 9.02
N THR A 109 3.50 -9.86 9.43
CA THR A 109 2.72 -9.45 10.62
C THR A 109 3.09 -10.24 11.87
#